data_AF-A0A9P7C6Y6-F1
#
_entry.id   AF-A0A9P7C6Y6-F1
#
_cell.length_a   1.000
_cell.length_b   1.000
_cell.length_c   1.000
_cell.angle_alpha   90.00
_cell.angle_beta   90.00
_cell.angle_gamma   90.00
#
_symmetry.space_group_name_H-M   'P 1'
#
loop_
_entity.id
_entity.type
_entity.pdbx_description
1 polymer ?
#
loop_
_entity_poly.entity_id
_entity_poly.type
_entity_poly.pdbx_seq_one_letter_code
_entity_poly.pdbx_strand_id
1 'polypeptide(L)'
;MLDTQYEDGHSAIEARLTERLGDAGRKIHTGRSRNDQILVATRLWLKEKLQRVARISAEVAKVALDRAQAEKDLPIPGYTHIQRAVVSSAGMWWAGWAEAFIDNATRARDTFALVDANPLGTAAGYGVNLPLDREHTTAALGFARMQISPIYAQLSRGKFELAALEALGGATLDLRRIAWDLSLFTSAEFGFVALPAH
;
A
#
# COMPACT_ATOMS: atom_id res chain seq x y z
N MET A 1 1.22 -3.56 25.73
CA MET A 1 1.89 -4.53 24.82
C MET A 1 1.22 -5.86 25.12
N LEU A 2 0.72 -6.57 24.10
CA LEU A 2 -0.10 -7.78 24.26
C LEU A 2 0.60 -8.79 25.19
N ASP A 3 0.03 -9.00 26.38
CA ASP A 3 0.44 -10.10 27.25
C ASP A 3 -0.22 -11.40 26.76
N THR A 4 0.32 -12.56 27.18
CA THR A 4 -0.19 -13.90 26.89
C THR A 4 -1.67 -14.15 27.23
N GLN A 5 -2.31 -13.26 27.98
CA GLN A 5 -3.70 -13.31 28.43
C GLN A 5 -4.71 -13.04 27.31
N TYR A 6 -4.32 -12.39 26.22
CA TYR A 6 -5.23 -12.06 25.11
C TYR A 6 -4.78 -12.69 23.80
N GLU A 7 -5.71 -13.41 23.15
CA GLU A 7 -5.49 -14.11 21.87
C GLU A 7 -5.13 -13.16 20.73
N ASP A 8 -5.76 -11.98 20.68
CA ASP A 8 -5.51 -10.97 19.65
C ASP A 8 -5.77 -9.53 20.15
N GLY A 9 -5.46 -8.55 19.29
CA GLY A 9 -5.67 -7.14 19.60
C GLY A 9 -7.13 -6.74 19.81
N HIS A 10 -8.09 -7.45 19.22
CA HIS A 10 -9.50 -7.17 19.42
C HIS A 10 -9.97 -7.65 20.80
N SER A 11 -9.51 -8.84 21.23
CA SER A 11 -9.78 -9.38 22.57
C SER A 11 -9.21 -8.48 23.66
N ALA A 12 -8.03 -7.91 23.44
CA ALA A 12 -7.46 -6.90 24.34
C ALA A 12 -8.30 -5.62 24.42
N ILE A 13 -8.82 -5.14 23.28
CA ILE A 13 -9.71 -3.96 23.24
C ILE A 13 -11.03 -4.25 23.95
N GLU A 14 -11.64 -5.41 23.70
CA GLU A 14 -12.90 -5.84 24.32
C GLU A 14 -12.78 -6.00 25.84
N ALA A 15 -11.69 -6.61 26.30
CA ALA A 15 -11.38 -6.73 27.73
C ALA A 15 -11.22 -5.36 28.37
N ARG A 16 -10.44 -4.47 27.76
CA ARG A 16 -10.23 -3.11 28.27
C ARG A 16 -11.52 -2.29 28.30
N LEU A 17 -12.41 -2.48 27.32
CA LEU A 17 -13.71 -1.82 27.29
C LEU A 17 -14.62 -2.31 28.42
N THR A 18 -14.62 -3.63 28.65
CA THR A 18 -15.40 -4.28 29.70
C THR A 18 -14.90 -3.89 31.10
N GLU A 19 -13.59 -3.82 31.32
CA GLU A 19 -13.01 -3.31 32.57
C GLU A 19 -13.50 -1.88 32.90
N ARG A 20 -13.62 -1.03 31.87
CA ARG A 20 -13.98 0.38 32.05
C ARG A 20 -15.48 0.63 32.16
N LEU A 21 -16.31 -0.17 31.48
CA LEU A 21 -17.73 0.11 31.29
C LEU A 21 -18.66 -1.01 31.81
N GLY A 22 -18.10 -2.07 32.38
CA GLY A 22 -18.84 -3.23 32.85
C GLY A 22 -19.62 -3.92 31.73
N ASP A 23 -20.88 -4.28 32.01
CA ASP A 23 -21.75 -5.00 31.06
C ASP A 23 -22.05 -4.21 29.78
N ALA A 24 -21.98 -2.88 29.80
CA ALA A 24 -22.11 -2.09 28.59
C ALA A 24 -20.96 -2.36 27.61
N GLY A 25 -19.74 -2.62 28.13
CA GLY A 25 -18.57 -2.94 27.32
C GLY A 25 -18.72 -4.27 26.56
N ARG A 26 -19.40 -5.25 27.16
CA ARG A 26 -19.66 -6.56 26.55
C ARG A 26 -20.55 -6.48 25.31
N LYS A 27 -21.45 -5.48 25.24
CA LYS A 27 -22.37 -5.30 24.12
C LYS A 27 -21.70 -4.82 22.84
N ILE A 28 -20.42 -4.43 22.89
CA ILE A 28 -19.72 -3.96 21.69
C ILE A 28 -19.68 -5.05 20.60
N HIS A 29 -19.66 -6.34 20.94
CA HIS A 29 -19.57 -7.42 19.96
C HIS A 29 -20.91 -7.77 19.29
N THR A 30 -22.03 -7.21 19.76
CA THR A 30 -23.36 -7.56 19.24
C THR A 30 -23.47 -7.27 17.74
N GLY A 31 -23.88 -8.30 16.98
CA GLY A 31 -24.00 -8.22 15.52
C GLY A 31 -22.69 -8.23 14.74
N ARG A 32 -21.55 -8.43 15.40
CA ARG A 32 -20.23 -8.52 14.77
C ARG A 32 -19.61 -9.90 15.00
N SER A 33 -18.59 -10.21 14.22
CA SER A 33 -17.75 -11.39 14.41
C SER A 33 -16.28 -10.96 14.37
N ARG A 34 -15.38 -11.77 14.89
CA ARG A 34 -13.96 -11.53 14.66
C ARG A 34 -13.62 -11.55 13.15
N ASN A 35 -14.36 -12.32 12.36
CA ASN A 35 -14.15 -12.45 10.93
C ASN A 35 -14.27 -11.12 10.18
N ASP A 36 -15.38 -10.40 10.32
CA ASP A 36 -15.58 -9.14 9.63
C ASP A 36 -14.79 -7.98 10.27
N GLN A 37 -14.55 -8.03 11.59
CA GLN A 37 -13.68 -7.07 12.27
C GLN A 37 -12.24 -7.09 11.73
N ILE A 38 -11.64 -8.27 11.58
CA ILE A 38 -10.29 -8.41 11.00
C ILE A 38 -10.28 -7.83 9.58
N LEU A 39 -11.28 -8.14 8.76
CA LEU A 39 -11.36 -7.62 7.39
C LEU A 39 -11.44 -6.09 7.35
N VAL A 40 -12.22 -5.47 8.23
CA VAL A 40 -12.27 -4.00 8.35
C VAL A 40 -10.91 -3.44 8.73
N ALA A 41 -10.30 -3.97 9.79
CA ALA A 41 -9.01 -3.49 10.29
C ALA A 41 -7.92 -3.58 9.21
N THR A 42 -7.84 -4.73 8.52
CA THR A 42 -6.90 -4.94 7.42
C THR A 42 -7.15 -3.94 6.29
N ARG A 43 -8.39 -3.70 5.87
CA ARG A 43 -8.68 -2.75 4.77
C ARG A 43 -8.36 -1.31 5.13
N LEU A 44 -8.68 -0.87 6.35
CA LEU A 44 -8.32 0.47 6.80
C LEU A 44 -6.80 0.65 6.82
N TRP A 45 -6.07 -0.36 7.29
CA TRP A 45 -4.60 -0.34 7.26
C TRP A 45 -4.05 -0.33 5.83
N LEU A 46 -4.55 -1.20 4.95
CA LEU A 46 -4.14 -1.25 3.55
C LEU A 46 -4.42 0.06 2.80
N LYS A 47 -5.56 0.69 3.05
CA LYS A 47 -5.90 2.02 2.51
C LYS A 47 -4.83 3.05 2.85
N GLU A 48 -4.44 3.14 4.13
CA GLU A 48 -3.39 4.04 4.59
C GLU A 48 -2.04 3.73 3.91
N LYS A 49 -1.66 2.45 3.83
CA LYS A 49 -0.37 2.06 3.23
C LYS A 49 -0.33 2.29 1.72
N LEU A 50 -1.41 2.01 1.00
CA LEU A 50 -1.51 2.27 -0.44
C LEU A 50 -1.45 3.77 -0.76
N GLN A 51 -2.11 4.61 0.05
CA GLN A 51 -1.96 6.07 -0.06
C GLN A 51 -0.51 6.51 0.16
N ARG A 52 0.17 5.94 1.16
CA ARG A 52 1.59 6.21 1.41
C ARG A 52 2.46 5.81 0.21
N VAL A 53 2.25 4.63 -0.37
CA VAL A 53 2.97 4.19 -1.58
C VAL A 53 2.71 5.15 -2.73
N ALA A 54 1.45 5.49 -3.00
CA ALA A 54 1.09 6.41 -4.07
C ALA A 54 1.78 7.79 -3.92
N ARG A 55 1.80 8.32 -2.69
CA ARG A 55 2.46 9.61 -2.39
C ARG A 55 3.97 9.54 -2.60
N ILE A 56 4.64 8.55 -2.02
CA ILE A 56 6.10 8.38 -2.15
C ILE A 56 6.47 8.18 -3.63
N SER A 57 5.72 7.37 -4.36
CA SER A 57 5.99 7.17 -5.79
C SER A 57 5.82 8.46 -6.59
N ALA A 58 4.80 9.27 -6.29
CA ALA A 58 4.64 10.58 -6.92
C ALA A 58 5.79 11.55 -6.56
N GLU A 59 6.29 11.52 -5.33
CA GLU A 59 7.46 12.31 -4.90
C GLU A 59 8.73 11.90 -5.66
N VAL A 60 8.98 10.59 -5.79
CA VAL A 60 10.12 10.07 -6.58
C VAL A 60 9.99 10.47 -8.05
N ALA A 61 8.82 10.29 -8.64
CA ALA A 61 8.56 10.69 -10.03
C ALA A 61 8.81 12.18 -10.25
N LYS A 62 8.38 13.03 -9.31
CA LYS A 62 8.63 14.47 -9.36
C LYS A 62 10.12 14.79 -9.35
N VAL A 63 10.89 14.20 -8.42
CA VAL A 63 12.35 14.41 -8.36
C VAL A 63 13.01 13.93 -9.64
N ALA A 64 12.64 12.75 -10.15
CA ALA A 64 13.18 12.23 -11.40
C ALA A 64 12.85 13.14 -12.59
N LEU A 65 11.64 13.67 -12.67
CA LEU A 65 11.25 14.61 -13.73
C LEU A 65 12.02 15.94 -13.65
N ASP A 66 12.15 16.51 -12.45
CA ASP A 66 12.91 17.74 -12.22
C ASP A 66 14.38 17.54 -12.63
N ARG A 67 14.96 16.37 -12.33
CA ARG A 67 16.31 15.97 -12.77
C ARG A 67 16.39 15.73 -14.28
N ALA A 68 15.38 15.08 -14.86
CA ALA A 68 15.32 14.84 -16.29
C ALA A 68 15.39 16.14 -17.09
N GLN A 69 14.72 17.18 -16.60
CA GLN A 69 14.74 18.51 -17.20
C GLN A 69 16.08 19.24 -16.99
N ALA A 70 16.64 19.18 -15.78
CA ALA A 70 17.92 19.83 -15.45
C ALA A 70 19.11 19.21 -16.19
N GLU A 71 19.07 17.89 -16.42
CA GLU A 71 20.17 17.10 -16.99
C GLU A 71 19.83 16.58 -18.40
N LYS A 72 18.87 17.24 -19.07
CA LYS A 72 18.28 16.83 -20.34
C LYS A 72 19.31 16.38 -21.38
N ASP A 73 20.36 17.18 -21.54
CA ASP A 73 21.38 17.00 -22.58
C ASP A 73 22.74 16.54 -22.01
N LEU A 74 22.81 16.17 -20.71
CA LEU A 74 24.04 15.68 -20.08
C LEU A 74 24.37 14.28 -20.64
N PRO A 75 25.44 14.10 -21.45
CA PRO A 75 25.66 12.84 -22.13
C PRO A 75 26.08 11.72 -21.18
N ILE A 76 25.47 10.55 -21.34
CA ILE A 76 25.89 9.29 -20.70
C ILE A 76 25.86 8.16 -21.75
N PRO A 77 26.71 7.13 -21.60
CA PRO A 77 26.60 5.94 -22.46
C PRO A 77 25.33 5.15 -22.13
N GLY A 78 24.56 4.79 -23.15
CA GLY A 78 23.50 3.79 -23.07
C GLY A 78 24.10 2.38 -23.15
N TYR A 79 23.62 1.47 -22.30
CA TYR A 79 24.16 0.12 -22.19
C TYR A 79 23.17 -0.95 -22.64
N THR A 80 23.68 -1.94 -23.38
CA THR A 80 23.00 -3.21 -23.63
C THR A 80 23.95 -4.34 -23.26
N HIS A 81 23.50 -5.33 -22.48
CA HIS A 81 24.38 -6.38 -21.93
C HIS A 81 25.66 -5.85 -21.23
N ILE A 82 25.55 -4.69 -20.55
CA ILE A 82 26.68 -4.00 -19.88
C ILE A 82 27.75 -3.48 -20.88
N GLN A 83 27.48 -3.55 -22.18
CA GLN A 83 28.32 -2.97 -23.24
C GLN A 83 27.78 -1.60 -23.67
N ARG A 84 28.68 -0.65 -23.94
CA ARG A 84 28.32 0.66 -24.48
C ARG A 84 27.71 0.47 -25.87
N ALA A 85 26.48 0.90 -26.06
CA ALA A 85 25.74 0.70 -27.30
C ALA A 85 25.57 2.01 -28.09
N VAL A 86 24.99 3.03 -27.44
CA VAL A 86 24.69 4.33 -28.06
C VAL A 86 24.95 5.46 -27.09
N VAL A 87 25.11 6.69 -27.60
CA VAL A 87 25.10 7.88 -26.75
C VAL A 87 23.66 8.18 -26.34
N SER A 88 23.44 8.43 -25.05
CA SER A 88 22.17 8.85 -24.47
C SER A 88 22.40 10.05 -23.55
N SER A 89 21.42 10.41 -22.73
CA SER A 89 21.56 11.47 -21.73
C SER A 89 21.06 11.06 -20.36
N ALA A 90 21.62 11.67 -19.31
CA ALA A 90 21.13 11.52 -17.94
C ALA A 90 19.67 11.95 -17.84
N GLY A 91 19.28 12.96 -18.62
CA GLY A 91 17.90 13.36 -18.80
C GLY A 91 16.98 12.22 -19.21
N MET A 92 17.37 11.45 -20.22
CA MET A 92 16.60 10.29 -20.70
C MET A 92 16.55 9.16 -19.66
N TRP A 93 17.65 8.92 -18.94
CA TRP A 93 17.69 7.93 -17.86
C TRP A 93 16.74 8.31 -16.71
N TRP A 94 16.76 9.58 -16.28
CA TRP A 94 15.83 10.08 -15.27
C TRP A 94 14.37 10.08 -15.73
N ALA A 95 14.10 10.41 -17.00
CA ALA A 95 12.75 10.36 -17.55
C ALA A 95 12.14 8.95 -17.47
N GLY A 96 12.94 7.91 -17.74
CA GLY A 96 12.51 6.52 -17.58
C GLY A 96 12.09 6.20 -16.14
N TRP A 97 12.83 6.69 -15.15
CA TRP A 97 12.45 6.53 -13.73
C TRP A 97 11.23 7.34 -13.34
N ALA A 98 11.06 8.55 -13.91
CA ALA A 98 9.86 9.34 -13.70
C ALA A 98 8.61 8.57 -14.17
N GLU A 99 8.64 8.00 -15.38
CA GLU A 99 7.55 7.19 -15.92
C GLU A 99 7.25 5.97 -15.04
N ALA A 100 8.27 5.19 -14.67
CA ALA A 100 8.09 4.00 -13.82
C ALA A 100 7.40 4.35 -12.48
N PHE A 101 7.81 5.45 -11.83
CA PHE A 101 7.20 5.85 -10.57
C PHE A 101 5.83 6.53 -10.72
N ILE A 102 5.50 7.11 -11.88
CA ILE A 102 4.13 7.54 -12.21
C ILE A 102 3.21 6.32 -12.28
N ASP A 103 3.64 5.25 -12.96
CA ASP A 103 2.88 4.00 -13.07
C ASP A 103 2.67 3.36 -11.69
N ASN A 104 3.72 3.33 -10.86
CA ASN A 104 3.60 2.84 -9.48
C ASN A 104 2.61 3.66 -8.64
N ALA A 105 2.60 4.99 -8.79
CA ALA A 105 1.63 5.84 -8.10
C ALA A 105 0.20 5.56 -8.57
N THR A 106 0.00 5.36 -9.86
CA THR A 106 -1.30 5.00 -10.45
C THR A 106 -1.77 3.64 -9.96
N ARG A 107 -0.92 2.60 -10.04
CA ARG A 107 -1.24 1.26 -9.56
C ARG A 107 -1.63 1.25 -8.09
N ALA A 108 -0.94 2.01 -7.24
CA ALA A 108 -1.28 2.13 -5.83
C ALA A 108 -2.65 2.79 -5.61
N ARG A 109 -3.01 3.82 -6.39
CA ARG A 109 -4.34 4.46 -6.33
C ARG A 109 -5.46 3.53 -6.81
N ASP A 110 -5.24 2.80 -7.89
CA ASP A 110 -6.23 1.86 -8.42
C ASP A 110 -6.46 0.70 -7.44
N THR A 111 -5.38 0.22 -6.84
CA THR A 111 -5.46 -0.81 -5.80
C THR A 111 -6.16 -0.29 -4.55
N PHE A 112 -5.92 0.97 -4.16
CA PHE A 112 -6.67 1.62 -3.08
C PHE A 112 -8.18 1.60 -3.37
N ALA A 113 -8.60 2.00 -4.56
CA ALA A 113 -10.01 2.02 -4.95
C ALA A 113 -10.65 0.62 -4.91
N LEU A 114 -9.89 -0.43 -5.25
CA LEU A 114 -10.33 -1.82 -5.12
C LEU A 114 -10.57 -2.21 -3.65
N VAL A 115 -9.60 -1.89 -2.77
CA VAL A 115 -9.58 -2.20 -1.33
C VAL A 115 -10.62 -1.40 -0.55
N ASP A 116 -11.04 -0.25 -1.08
CA ASP A 116 -11.95 0.71 -0.44
C ASP A 116 -13.42 0.25 -0.43
N ALA A 117 -13.65 -0.96 0.11
CA ALA A 117 -14.94 -1.58 0.27
C ALA A 117 -15.15 -1.99 1.73
N ASN A 118 -16.28 -1.66 2.34
CA ASN A 118 -16.59 -1.99 3.73
C ASN A 118 -17.12 -3.45 3.87
N PRO A 119 -16.43 -4.34 4.60
CA PRO A 119 -16.92 -5.69 4.90
C PRO A 119 -17.74 -5.78 6.20
N LEU A 120 -17.83 -4.70 6.98
CA LEU A 120 -18.47 -4.72 8.30
C LEU A 120 -19.96 -5.06 8.20
N GLY A 121 -20.47 -5.80 9.18
CA GLY A 121 -21.86 -6.24 9.24
C GLY A 121 -22.11 -7.53 8.47
N THR A 122 -21.05 -8.26 8.11
CA THR A 122 -21.14 -9.60 7.49
C THR A 122 -20.94 -10.72 8.52
N ALA A 123 -20.54 -10.36 9.74
CA ALA A 123 -20.27 -11.24 10.87
C ALA A 123 -19.42 -12.44 10.46
N ALA A 124 -19.89 -13.66 10.73
CA ALA A 124 -19.14 -14.88 10.42
C ALA A 124 -18.97 -15.12 8.90
N GLY A 125 -19.69 -14.39 8.04
CA GLY A 125 -19.69 -14.56 6.58
C GLY A 125 -21.05 -14.86 5.95
N TYR A 126 -22.10 -14.93 6.77
CA TYR A 126 -23.46 -15.25 6.34
C TYR A 126 -24.46 -14.12 6.62
N GLY A 127 -23.96 -12.97 7.07
CA GLY A 127 -24.80 -11.88 7.56
C GLY A 127 -25.27 -12.11 8.99
N VAL A 128 -26.18 -11.27 9.46
CA VAL A 128 -26.79 -11.34 10.79
C VAL A 128 -28.28 -11.02 10.71
N ASN A 129 -29.07 -11.66 11.56
CA ASN A 129 -30.52 -11.38 11.71
C ASN A 129 -30.80 -10.14 12.58
N LEU A 130 -29.89 -9.16 12.54
CA LEU A 130 -30.04 -7.87 13.22
C LEU A 130 -30.12 -6.78 12.15
N PRO A 131 -31.01 -5.78 12.31
CA PRO A 131 -31.12 -4.66 11.38
C PRO A 131 -29.93 -3.70 11.56
N LEU A 132 -28.75 -4.11 11.07
CA LEU A 132 -27.55 -3.29 11.13
C LEU A 132 -27.56 -2.23 10.03
N ASP A 133 -27.29 -0.98 10.41
CA ASP A 133 -27.08 0.11 9.47
C ASP A 133 -25.66 0.05 8.88
N ARG A 134 -25.52 -0.74 7.81
CA ARG A 134 -24.25 -0.91 7.11
C ARG A 134 -23.88 0.32 6.28
N GLU A 135 -24.84 1.14 5.87
CA GLU A 135 -24.58 2.39 5.15
C GLU A 135 -23.93 3.41 6.09
N HIS A 136 -24.48 3.57 7.29
CA HIS A 136 -23.89 4.38 8.34
C HIS A 136 -22.44 3.99 8.63
N THR A 137 -22.16 2.70 8.87
CA THR A 137 -20.79 2.27 9.15
C THR A 137 -19.84 2.43 7.96
N THR A 138 -20.34 2.30 6.72
CA THR A 138 -19.55 2.55 5.50
C THR A 138 -19.11 4.01 5.45
N ALA A 139 -20.03 4.95 5.68
CA ALA A 139 -19.73 6.37 5.73
C ALA A 139 -18.83 6.74 6.93
N ALA A 140 -19.15 6.24 8.13
CA ALA A 140 -18.43 6.56 9.36
C ALA A 140 -16.97 6.06 9.35
N LEU A 141 -16.69 4.94 8.68
CA LEU A 141 -15.34 4.40 8.51
C LEU A 141 -14.64 4.95 7.24
N GLY A 142 -15.31 5.83 6.50
CA GLY A 142 -14.77 6.47 5.30
C GLY A 142 -14.50 5.51 4.14
N PHE A 143 -15.31 4.45 4.00
CA PHE A 143 -15.23 3.55 2.84
C PHE A 143 -15.99 4.12 1.64
N ALA A 144 -15.44 3.98 0.43
CA ALA A 144 -16.10 4.45 -0.80
C ALA A 144 -17.34 3.61 -1.15
N ARG A 145 -17.36 2.32 -0.82
CA ARG A 145 -18.50 1.44 -1.09
C ARG A 145 -18.69 0.37 -0.03
N MET A 146 -19.87 -0.22 0.01
CA MET A 146 -20.14 -1.43 0.80
C MET A 146 -19.76 -2.68 -0.01
N GLN A 147 -19.19 -3.69 0.64
CA GLN A 147 -19.16 -5.04 0.08
C GLN A 147 -20.46 -5.76 0.42
N ILE A 148 -21.35 -5.87 -0.56
CA ILE A 148 -22.74 -6.27 -0.36
C ILE A 148 -22.86 -7.70 0.17
N SER A 149 -22.27 -8.67 -0.54
CA SER A 149 -22.39 -10.10 -0.23
C SER A 149 -21.54 -10.49 0.99
N PRO A 150 -22.16 -11.05 2.07
CA PRO A 150 -21.43 -11.58 3.22
C PRO A 150 -20.48 -12.73 2.84
N ILE A 151 -20.92 -13.60 1.93
CA ILE A 151 -20.10 -14.71 1.43
C ILE A 151 -18.87 -14.15 0.72
N TYR A 152 -19.06 -13.16 -0.16
CA TYR A 152 -17.93 -12.57 -0.87
C TYR A 152 -16.97 -11.83 0.08
N ALA A 153 -17.45 -11.24 1.17
CA ALA A 153 -16.57 -10.65 2.18
C ALA A 153 -15.54 -11.66 2.70
N GLN A 154 -15.97 -12.90 2.99
CA GLN A 154 -15.04 -13.96 3.40
C GLN A 154 -14.19 -14.49 2.26
N LEU A 155 -14.77 -14.72 1.07
CA LEU A 155 -14.02 -15.20 -0.10
C LEU A 155 -12.97 -14.19 -0.60
N SER A 156 -13.12 -12.90 -0.27
CA SER A 156 -12.16 -11.86 -0.64
C SER A 156 -10.90 -11.81 0.23
N ARG A 157 -10.82 -12.64 1.29
CA ARG A 157 -9.60 -12.78 2.11
C ARG A 157 -8.40 -13.13 1.23
N GLY A 158 -7.29 -12.46 1.47
CA GLY A 158 -6.05 -12.66 0.72
C GLY A 158 -6.04 -11.96 -0.65
N LYS A 159 -7.19 -11.79 -1.32
CA LYS A 159 -7.26 -11.16 -2.65
C LYS A 159 -6.82 -9.69 -2.61
N PHE A 160 -7.30 -8.94 -1.62
CA PHE A 160 -7.02 -7.51 -1.50
C PHE A 160 -5.62 -7.25 -0.93
N GLU A 161 -5.18 -8.12 -0.03
CA GLU A 161 -3.83 -8.15 0.52
C GLU A 161 -2.81 -8.44 -0.59
N LEU A 162 -3.07 -9.43 -1.44
CA LEU A 162 -2.20 -9.77 -2.58
C LEU A 162 -2.11 -8.60 -3.56
N ALA A 163 -3.23 -7.98 -3.93
CA ALA A 163 -3.22 -6.81 -4.81
C ALA A 163 -2.38 -5.65 -4.24
N ALA A 164 -2.45 -5.43 -2.92
CA ALA A 164 -1.63 -4.41 -2.25
C ALA A 164 -0.14 -4.79 -2.22
N LEU A 165 0.18 -6.06 -2.01
CA LEU A 165 1.56 -6.57 -2.08
C LEU A 165 2.13 -6.47 -3.49
N GLU A 166 1.34 -6.72 -4.53
CA GLU A 166 1.74 -6.53 -5.93
C GLU A 166 2.05 -5.06 -6.23
N ALA A 167 1.20 -4.13 -5.77
CA ALA A 167 1.43 -2.70 -5.95
C ALA A 167 2.74 -2.23 -5.27
N LEU A 168 3.00 -2.71 -4.06
CA LEU A 168 4.27 -2.45 -3.37
C LEU A 168 5.45 -3.13 -4.08
N GLY A 169 5.25 -4.37 -4.53
CA GLY A 169 6.23 -5.17 -5.24
C GLY A 169 6.74 -4.49 -6.51
N GLY A 170 5.85 -3.94 -7.33
CA GLY A 170 6.21 -3.16 -8.52
C GLY A 170 7.18 -2.04 -8.20
N ALA A 171 6.83 -1.18 -7.23
CA ALA A 171 7.70 -0.07 -6.80
C ALA A 171 9.07 -0.55 -6.28
N THR A 172 9.12 -1.70 -5.58
CA THR A 172 10.38 -2.25 -5.07
C THR A 172 11.27 -2.84 -6.18
N LEU A 173 10.69 -3.34 -7.27
CA LEU A 173 11.44 -3.83 -8.42
C LEU A 173 12.12 -2.68 -9.16
N ASP A 174 11.44 -1.55 -9.34
CA ASP A 174 12.03 -0.36 -9.95
C ASP A 174 13.11 0.24 -9.06
N LEU A 175 12.86 0.32 -7.74
CA LEU A 175 13.87 0.76 -6.78
C LEU A 175 15.12 -0.15 -6.82
N ARG A 176 14.93 -1.47 -6.87
CA ARG A 176 16.03 -2.43 -7.03
C ARG A 176 16.84 -2.12 -8.29
N ARG A 177 16.16 -1.77 -9.40
CA ARG A 177 16.86 -1.51 -10.66
C ARG A 177 17.61 -0.18 -10.63
N ILE A 178 17.05 0.88 -10.05
CA ILE A 178 17.78 2.13 -9.79
C ILE A 178 19.02 1.85 -8.94
N ALA A 179 18.87 1.10 -7.84
CA ALA A 179 19.99 0.76 -6.96
C ALA A 179 21.09 -0.02 -7.67
N TRP A 180 20.71 -0.92 -8.58
CA TRP A 180 21.66 -1.64 -9.43
C TRP A 180 22.44 -0.69 -10.36
N ASP A 181 21.74 0.19 -11.07
CA ASP A 181 22.37 1.17 -11.96
C ASP A 181 23.30 2.09 -11.16
N LEU A 182 22.85 2.63 -10.01
CA LEU A 182 23.66 3.48 -9.14
C LEU A 182 24.91 2.76 -8.61
N SER A 183 24.79 1.50 -8.18
CA SER A 183 25.93 0.71 -7.72
C SER A 183 27.02 0.55 -8.79
N LEU A 184 26.63 0.43 -10.06
CA LEU A 184 27.58 0.41 -11.17
C LEU A 184 28.15 1.80 -11.42
N PHE A 185 27.30 2.82 -11.47
CA PHE A 185 27.67 4.19 -11.82
C PHE A 185 28.58 4.84 -10.78
N THR A 186 28.57 4.38 -9.53
CA THR A 186 29.48 4.84 -8.46
C THR A 186 30.83 4.12 -8.43
N SER A 187 31.00 3.03 -9.20
CA SER A 187 32.27 2.30 -9.27
C SER A 187 33.39 3.15 -9.88
N ALA A 188 34.66 2.82 -9.59
CA ALA A 188 35.80 3.52 -10.18
C ALA A 188 35.88 3.33 -11.70
N GLU A 189 35.36 2.21 -12.21
CA GLU A 189 35.33 1.86 -13.62
C GLU A 189 34.34 2.71 -14.42
N PHE A 190 33.22 3.12 -13.81
CA PHE A 190 32.20 3.95 -14.46
C PHE A 190 32.36 5.43 -14.07
N GLY A 191 32.34 5.73 -12.78
CA GLY A 191 32.56 7.08 -12.24
C GLY A 191 31.53 8.12 -12.69
N PHE A 192 30.28 7.74 -12.95
CA PHE A 192 29.23 8.67 -13.43
C PHE A 192 28.53 9.42 -12.30
N VAL A 193 28.42 8.79 -11.12
CA VAL A 193 27.66 9.32 -10.00
C VAL A 193 28.53 9.24 -8.73
N ALA A 194 28.46 10.28 -7.90
CA ALA A 194 28.97 10.26 -6.54
C ALA A 194 27.79 10.29 -5.55
N LEU A 195 27.84 9.47 -4.51
CA LEU A 195 26.86 9.51 -3.43
C LEU A 195 27.22 10.60 -2.41
N PRO A 196 26.24 11.22 -1.74
CA PRO A 196 26.50 12.20 -0.69
C PRO A 196 27.39 11.60 0.41
N ALA A 197 28.30 12.41 0.96
CA ALA A 197 29.01 12.04 2.18
C ALA A 197 28.04 11.97 3.36
N HIS A 198 28.25 11.00 4.25
CA HIS A 198 27.52 10.88 5.52
C HIS A 198 27.76 12.09 6.43
#